data_AF-A0A930HNI1-F1
#
_entry.id   AF-A0A930HNI1-F1
#
_cell.length_a   1.000
_cell.length_b   1.000
_cell.length_c   1.000
_cell.angle_alpha   90.00
_cell.angle_beta   90.00
_cell.angle_gamma   90.00
#
_symmetry.space_group_name_H-M   'P 1'
#
loop_
_entity.id
_entity.type
_entity.pdbx_description
1 polymer ?
#
loop_
_entity_poly.entity_id
_entity_poly.type
_entity_poly.pdbx_seq_one_letter_code
_entity_poly.pdbx_strand_id
1 'polypeptide(L)'
;MKRLINSMFAMVIGALVFTSCEDVPSPYNITFEEDNNKPNPSELVAKGNGTKEDPFNIAAAQNYIAKGEGLDKEVYVKGIIVSIKDVSIEFGNATYYISDDGTTNNQFYVFRGKALGNVNFKNSNEIKTGDEVIICGKLMTHTNGIKQLGQGNYIYSLNGKTEETTPTTKTGLDIIFDKDNANFTIVDVKALPEGLTKVWFHDANFKQMKATARANNTNYEVQSRLISPEFSLKGMSSATLTFNNALNYLKTMVLSDAIKVLVSTDGNNWNSVTINNPPSGKNWDFVDSTCDLSSYAGQEKVFIAFEYNSTTTINPTWEIKKVTIK
;
A
#
# COMPACT_ATOMS: atom_id res chain seq x y z
N MET A 1 -5.27 -0.06 75.71
CA MET A 1 -5.78 -0.47 74.38
C MET A 1 -7.29 -0.34 74.43
N LYS A 2 -7.85 0.76 73.91
CA LYS A 2 -8.54 0.89 72.60
C LYS A 2 -9.85 0.06 72.55
N ARG A 3 -11.06 0.57 72.28
CA ARG A 3 -11.66 1.91 72.07
C ARG A 3 -13.19 1.72 72.30
N LEU A 4 -13.88 2.68 72.92
CA LEU A 4 -15.34 2.67 73.11
C LEU A 4 -16.02 3.64 72.12
N ILE A 5 -16.93 3.07 71.32
CA ILE A 5 -18.32 3.46 70.98
C ILE A 5 -18.65 4.95 70.70
N ASN A 6 -19.33 5.13 69.56
CA ASN A 6 -20.03 6.31 69.02
C ASN A 6 -20.99 7.04 70.00
N SER A 7 -21.13 8.36 69.84
CA SER A 7 -22.37 9.08 70.21
C SER A 7 -22.53 10.39 69.42
N MET A 8 -23.74 10.60 68.89
CA MET A 8 -24.27 11.80 68.20
C MET A 8 -24.85 12.83 69.19
N PHE A 9 -25.25 14.02 68.66
CA PHE A 9 -26.05 15.16 69.18
C PHE A 9 -25.21 16.41 69.57
N ALA A 10 -25.59 17.66 69.28
CA ALA A 10 -26.75 18.26 68.59
C ALA A 10 -26.52 19.73 68.20
N MET A 11 -27.46 20.20 67.38
CA MET A 11 -27.74 21.49 66.72
C MET A 11 -27.94 22.71 67.64
N VAL A 12 -27.52 23.91 67.19
CA VAL A 12 -28.14 25.20 67.56
C VAL A 12 -28.18 26.12 66.33
N ILE A 13 -29.37 26.63 66.02
CA ILE A 13 -29.72 27.59 64.96
C ILE A 13 -29.76 29.00 65.56
N GLY A 14 -29.30 30.00 64.82
CA GLY A 14 -29.59 31.40 65.09
C GLY A 14 -29.74 32.17 63.77
N ALA A 15 -30.98 32.39 63.34
CA ALA A 15 -31.33 33.25 62.21
C ALA A 15 -31.74 34.62 62.73
N LEU A 16 -31.15 35.68 62.17
CA LEU A 16 -31.68 37.03 62.23
C LEU A 16 -31.75 37.59 60.81
N VAL A 17 -32.97 37.92 60.41
CA VAL A 17 -33.30 38.70 59.21
C VAL A 17 -33.76 40.06 59.72
N PHE A 18 -33.18 41.15 59.20
CA PHE A 18 -33.92 42.39 58.98
C PHE A 18 -33.40 43.11 57.74
N THR A 19 -34.38 43.66 57.05
CA THR A 19 -34.39 44.33 55.76
C THR A 19 -34.05 45.81 55.91
N SER A 20 -33.26 46.37 54.98
CA SER A 20 -33.52 47.71 54.41
C SER A 20 -32.58 47.98 53.23
N CYS A 21 -33.18 48.05 52.03
CA CYS A 21 -32.58 48.73 50.88
C CYS A 21 -32.69 50.24 51.09
N GLU A 22 -31.59 50.96 50.94
CA GLU A 22 -31.61 52.29 50.33
C GLU A 22 -30.60 52.31 49.18
N ASP A 23 -31.14 52.67 48.01
CA ASP A 23 -30.50 52.83 46.72
C ASP A 23 -29.41 53.90 46.76
N VAL A 24 -28.19 53.52 46.38
CA VAL A 24 -27.19 54.48 45.85
C VAL A 24 -26.67 53.90 44.53
N PRO A 25 -26.89 54.56 43.38
CA PRO A 25 -26.43 54.04 42.11
C PRO A 25 -24.92 54.28 42.01
N SER A 26 -24.12 53.24 42.21
CA SER A 26 -22.69 53.29 41.93
C SER A 26 -22.43 52.91 40.47
N PRO A 27 -21.59 53.68 39.75
CA PRO A 27 -21.44 53.55 38.31
C PRO A 27 -20.45 52.44 37.94
N TYR A 28 -20.68 51.87 36.76
CA TYR A 28 -19.81 50.95 36.01
C TYR A 28 -19.64 49.53 36.57
N ASN A 29 -20.38 48.64 35.91
CA ASN A 29 -20.31 47.20 35.95
C ASN A 29 -18.90 46.70 35.56
N ILE A 30 -18.14 46.21 36.54
CA ILE A 30 -17.09 45.21 36.33
C ILE A 30 -17.44 44.02 37.21
N THR A 31 -18.27 43.13 36.67
CA THR A 31 -18.47 41.80 37.24
C THR A 31 -17.20 40.99 37.04
N PHE A 32 -16.51 40.72 38.15
CA PHE A 32 -15.70 39.53 38.31
C PHE A 32 -16.68 38.34 38.31
N GLU A 33 -16.85 37.70 37.17
CA GLU A 33 -17.43 36.36 37.09
C GLU A 33 -16.36 35.35 37.54
N GLU A 34 -16.74 34.46 38.44
CA GLU A 34 -15.96 33.34 38.94
C GLU A 34 -15.50 32.44 37.79
N ASP A 35 -14.20 32.49 37.45
CA ASP A 35 -13.61 31.44 36.63
C ASP A 35 -13.38 30.20 37.52
N ASN A 36 -14.31 29.26 37.44
CA ASN A 36 -14.13 27.88 37.89
C ASN A 36 -13.12 27.11 37.01
N ASN A 37 -11.96 27.68 36.68
CA ASN A 37 -10.84 26.95 36.09
C ASN A 37 -9.96 26.36 37.18
N LYS A 38 -10.42 25.21 37.68
CA LYS A 38 -9.46 24.16 38.01
C LYS A 38 -8.90 23.65 36.66
N PRO A 39 -7.58 23.64 36.42
CA PRO A 39 -7.05 23.16 35.16
C PRO A 39 -7.52 21.73 34.92
N ASN A 40 -8.25 21.52 33.82
CA ASN A 40 -8.70 20.21 33.37
C ASN A 40 -7.47 19.40 32.87
N PRO A 41 -7.30 18.13 33.25
CA PRO A 41 -6.14 17.35 32.81
C PRO A 41 -6.18 17.04 31.30
N SER A 42 -5.23 17.61 30.55
CA SER A 42 -4.70 17.11 29.27
C SER A 42 -5.66 17.03 28.06
N GLU A 43 -6.06 18.17 27.49
CA GLU A 43 -6.49 18.25 26.08
C GLU A 43 -5.26 18.46 25.17
N LEU A 44 -4.77 17.39 24.54
CA LEU A 44 -3.72 17.49 23.53
C LEU A 44 -4.32 18.08 22.24
N VAL A 45 -3.84 19.26 21.82
CA VAL A 45 -4.29 19.94 20.59
C VAL A 45 -3.78 19.18 19.36
N ALA A 46 -4.66 18.90 18.40
CA ALA A 46 -4.30 18.27 17.12
C ALA A 46 -3.35 19.17 16.30
N LYS A 47 -2.26 18.59 15.80
CA LYS A 47 -1.20 19.26 15.02
C LYS A 47 -0.69 18.37 13.89
N GLY A 48 -0.15 19.00 12.86
CA GLY A 48 0.38 18.34 11.67
C GLY A 48 -0.67 18.06 10.61
N ASN A 49 -0.22 17.91 9.36
CA ASN A 49 -1.06 17.57 8.21
C ASN A 49 -0.85 16.13 7.70
N GLY A 50 0.07 15.38 8.32
CA GLY A 50 0.33 13.98 8.03
C GLY A 50 1.32 13.75 6.89
N THR A 51 1.99 14.78 6.37
CA THR A 51 3.11 14.63 5.45
C THR A 51 4.41 14.32 6.20
N LYS A 52 5.46 13.97 5.44
CA LYS A 52 6.79 13.73 5.99
C LYS A 52 7.37 14.96 6.69
N GLU A 53 7.10 16.15 6.14
CA GLU A 53 7.59 17.43 6.62
C GLU A 53 6.77 17.97 7.81
N ASP A 54 5.50 17.56 7.92
CA ASP A 54 4.58 18.00 8.97
C ASP A 54 3.70 16.82 9.47
N PRO A 55 4.31 15.84 10.16
CA PRO A 55 3.63 14.62 10.59
C PRO A 55 2.53 14.92 11.60
N PHE A 56 1.48 14.10 11.60
CA PHE A 56 0.44 14.16 12.61
C PHE A 56 1.02 13.89 14.01
N ASN A 57 0.56 14.63 15.00
CA ASN A 57 0.63 14.18 16.39
C ASN A 57 -0.50 13.17 16.69
N ILE A 58 -0.54 12.59 17.89
CA ILE A 58 -1.52 11.56 18.22
C ILE A 58 -2.97 12.07 18.12
N ALA A 59 -3.24 13.27 18.62
CA ALA A 59 -4.57 13.85 18.55
C ALA A 59 -5.04 14.06 17.09
N ALA A 60 -4.17 14.53 16.21
CA ALA A 60 -4.50 14.68 14.78
C ALA A 60 -4.74 13.33 14.10
N ALA A 61 -3.94 12.31 14.39
CA ALA A 61 -4.13 10.96 13.84
C ALA A 61 -5.49 10.36 14.24
N GLN A 62 -5.89 10.51 15.51
CA GLN A 62 -7.19 10.04 15.99
C GLN A 62 -8.38 10.78 15.36
N ASN A 63 -8.23 12.08 15.11
CA ASN A 63 -9.22 12.91 14.41
C ASN A 63 -9.31 12.53 12.94
N TYR A 64 -8.18 12.27 12.28
CA TYR A 64 -8.14 11.80 10.90
C TYR A 64 -8.90 10.48 10.73
N ILE A 65 -8.69 9.52 11.65
CA ILE A 65 -9.47 8.28 11.70
C ILE A 65 -10.97 8.55 11.90
N ALA A 66 -11.32 9.45 12.82
CA ALA A 66 -12.72 9.77 13.10
C ALA A 66 -13.43 10.41 11.89
N LYS A 67 -12.70 11.20 11.09
CA LYS A 67 -13.21 11.79 9.85
C LYS A 67 -13.53 10.72 8.79
N GLY A 68 -12.75 9.64 8.76
CA GLY A 68 -12.96 8.50 7.85
C GLY A 68 -12.56 8.75 6.39
N GLU A 69 -12.03 9.92 6.05
CA GLU A 69 -11.60 10.28 4.70
C GLU A 69 -10.12 9.99 4.49
N GLY A 70 -9.77 9.39 3.34
CA GLY A 70 -8.37 9.19 2.94
C GLY A 70 -7.58 8.13 3.72
N LEU A 71 -8.26 7.24 4.46
CA LEU A 71 -7.65 6.16 5.23
C LEU A 71 -6.95 5.10 4.36
N ASP A 72 -7.16 5.14 3.04
CA ASP A 72 -6.45 4.34 2.06
C ASP A 72 -5.01 4.83 1.79
N LYS A 73 -4.69 6.07 2.20
CA LYS A 73 -3.38 6.71 2.03
C LYS A 73 -2.45 6.45 3.21
N GLU A 74 -1.16 6.40 2.93
CA GLU A 74 -0.13 6.44 3.97
C GLU A 74 0.07 7.87 4.47
N VAL A 75 0.22 8.00 5.78
CA VAL A 75 0.51 9.27 6.47
C VAL A 75 1.66 9.07 7.45
N TYR A 76 2.22 10.16 7.94
CA TYR A 76 3.29 10.16 8.93
C TYR A 76 2.73 10.59 10.29
N VAL A 77 3.01 9.80 11.33
CA VAL A 77 2.59 10.07 12.71
C VAL A 77 3.82 10.13 13.61
N LYS A 78 3.99 11.25 14.31
CA LYS A 78 5.06 11.46 15.28
C LYS A 78 4.60 11.08 16.69
N GLY A 79 5.49 10.48 17.48
CA GLY A 79 5.28 10.22 18.90
C GLY A 79 6.52 9.66 19.59
N ILE A 80 6.40 9.38 20.88
CA ILE A 80 7.43 8.78 21.73
C ILE A 80 6.97 7.38 22.12
N ILE A 81 7.82 6.36 21.97
CA ILE A 81 7.47 4.99 22.38
C ILE A 81 7.30 4.93 23.90
N VAL A 82 6.12 4.51 24.36
CA VAL A 82 5.80 4.43 25.81
C VAL A 82 5.66 3.00 26.32
N SER A 83 5.37 2.04 25.44
CA SER A 83 5.29 0.64 25.80
C SER A 83 5.52 -0.25 24.58
N ILE A 84 6.35 -1.28 24.72
CA ILE A 84 6.56 -2.29 23.68
C ILE A 84 5.82 -3.56 24.11
N LYS A 85 4.92 -4.06 23.26
CA LYS A 85 4.19 -5.31 23.51
C LYS A 85 4.94 -6.52 22.99
N ASP A 86 5.52 -6.40 21.80
CA ASP A 86 6.23 -7.48 21.14
C ASP A 86 7.23 -6.93 20.12
N VAL A 87 8.36 -7.63 19.97
CA VAL A 87 9.28 -7.49 18.84
C VAL A 87 9.55 -8.91 18.32
N SER A 88 8.85 -9.29 17.26
CA SER A 88 8.99 -10.60 16.64
C SER A 88 10.07 -10.56 15.56
N ILE A 89 11.20 -11.21 15.84
CA ILE A 89 12.28 -11.37 14.85
C ILE A 89 11.87 -12.32 13.72
N GLU A 90 11.08 -13.34 14.04
CA GLU A 90 10.55 -14.30 13.07
C GLU A 90 9.69 -13.62 12.00
N PHE A 91 8.77 -12.74 12.41
CA PHE A 91 7.93 -11.99 11.49
C PHE A 91 8.53 -10.63 11.10
N GLY A 92 9.69 -10.28 11.64
CA GLY A 92 10.43 -9.04 11.36
C GLY A 92 9.69 -7.76 11.73
N ASN A 93 8.76 -7.80 12.69
CA ASN A 93 7.91 -6.65 13.04
C ASN A 93 7.72 -6.49 14.56
N ALA A 94 7.27 -5.31 14.97
CA ALA A 94 7.04 -4.95 16.36
C ALA A 94 5.63 -4.39 16.57
N THR A 95 5.10 -4.58 17.77
CA THR A 95 3.83 -4.01 18.22
C THR A 95 4.08 -3.20 19.49
N TYR A 96 3.69 -1.93 19.48
CA TYR A 96 4.02 -0.99 20.54
C TYR A 96 3.03 0.18 20.60
N TYR A 97 3.18 1.02 21.61
CA TYR A 97 2.39 2.22 21.82
C TYR A 97 3.28 3.45 21.78
N ILE A 98 2.77 4.54 21.19
CA ILE A 98 3.42 5.85 21.16
C ILE A 98 2.50 6.91 21.79
N SER A 99 3.05 7.99 22.34
CA SER A 99 2.27 9.16 22.78
C SER A 99 2.97 10.47 22.47
N ASP A 100 2.26 11.59 22.55
CA ASP A 100 2.85 12.91 22.29
C ASP A 100 3.81 13.34 23.41
N ASP A 101 3.51 12.97 24.66
CA ASP A 101 4.21 13.45 25.87
C ASP A 101 5.14 12.40 26.51
N GLY A 102 5.24 11.21 25.90
CA GLY A 102 6.04 10.10 26.44
C GLY A 102 5.40 9.42 27.65
N THR A 103 4.15 9.72 27.98
CA THR A 103 3.39 9.03 29.03
C THR A 103 2.40 8.03 28.46
N THR A 104 1.91 7.10 29.27
CA THR A 104 0.90 6.12 28.85
C THR A 104 -0.49 6.73 28.63
N ASN A 105 -0.68 8.02 28.98
CA ASN A 105 -1.95 8.72 28.75
C ASN A 105 -2.08 9.03 27.26
N ASN A 106 -3.29 8.84 26.71
CA ASN A 106 -3.58 9.09 25.29
C ASN A 106 -2.63 8.38 24.31
N GLN A 107 -2.10 7.22 24.70
CA GLN A 107 -1.22 6.45 23.84
C GLN A 107 -1.96 5.91 22.59
N PHE A 108 -1.24 5.77 21.50
CA PHE A 108 -1.70 5.34 20.20
C PHE A 108 -1.04 4.03 19.80
N TYR A 109 -1.81 3.12 19.21
CA TYR A 109 -1.37 1.77 18.94
C TYR A 109 -0.71 1.65 17.56
N VAL A 110 0.46 1.02 17.53
CA VAL A 110 1.19 0.69 16.30
C VAL A 110 1.23 -0.84 16.18
N PHE A 111 0.52 -1.37 15.19
CA PHE A 111 0.34 -2.82 15.03
C PHE A 111 1.27 -3.38 13.95
N ARG A 112 2.15 -4.30 14.34
CA ARG A 112 3.07 -5.04 13.44
C ARG A 112 3.85 -4.11 12.48
N GLY A 113 4.43 -3.04 13.03
CA GLY A 113 5.29 -2.12 12.31
C GLY A 113 6.66 -2.71 12.03
N LYS A 114 7.27 -2.34 10.90
CA LYS A 114 8.66 -2.68 10.56
C LYS A 114 9.66 -1.69 11.14
N ALA A 115 10.94 -2.08 11.18
CA ALA A 115 12.03 -1.28 11.70
C ALA A 115 12.34 -0.05 10.83
N LEU A 116 13.32 0.74 11.24
CA LEU A 116 13.78 1.93 10.53
C LEU A 116 14.12 1.60 9.06
N GLY A 117 13.55 2.35 8.10
CA GLY A 117 13.80 2.14 6.68
C GLY A 117 12.99 1.00 6.03
N ASN A 118 11.88 0.59 6.66
CA ASN A 118 10.97 -0.45 6.16
C ASN A 118 11.61 -1.84 6.02
N VAL A 119 12.56 -2.15 6.90
CA VAL A 119 13.23 -3.46 6.95
C VAL A 119 12.70 -4.29 8.13
N ASN A 120 13.00 -5.58 8.10
CA ASN A 120 12.65 -6.47 9.22
C ASN A 120 13.49 -6.13 10.45
N PHE A 121 12.88 -6.12 11.63
CA PHE A 121 13.62 -6.12 12.91
C PHE A 121 14.56 -7.32 12.99
N LYS A 122 15.81 -7.08 13.36
CA LYS A 122 16.86 -8.11 13.52
C LYS A 122 17.13 -8.40 14.99
N ASN A 123 16.84 -7.46 15.88
CA ASN A 123 16.93 -7.64 17.33
C ASN A 123 15.89 -6.79 18.07
N SER A 124 15.55 -7.19 19.30
CA SER A 124 14.55 -6.52 20.14
C SER A 124 14.97 -5.12 20.62
N ASN A 125 16.26 -4.80 20.56
CA ASN A 125 16.83 -3.57 21.14
C ASN A 125 16.97 -2.44 20.11
N GLU A 126 16.54 -2.65 18.86
CA GLU A 126 16.47 -1.61 17.83
C GLU A 126 15.50 -0.47 18.18
N ILE A 127 14.55 -0.75 19.08
CA ILE A 127 13.66 0.24 19.68
C ILE A 127 13.60 0.06 21.19
N LYS A 128 13.32 1.14 21.92
CA LYS A 128 13.07 1.14 23.37
C LYS A 128 12.06 2.21 23.75
N THR A 129 11.50 2.08 24.95
CA THR A 129 10.70 3.16 25.55
C THR A 129 11.51 4.45 25.65
N GLY A 130 10.89 5.58 25.35
CA GLY A 130 11.52 6.90 25.30
C GLY A 130 12.10 7.28 23.94
N ASP A 131 12.15 6.37 22.96
CA ASP A 131 12.56 6.73 21.60
C ASP A 131 11.51 7.62 20.93
N GLU A 132 11.96 8.72 20.32
CA GLU A 132 11.14 9.53 19.43
C GLU A 132 11.06 8.86 18.06
N VAL A 133 9.85 8.70 17.53
CA VAL A 133 9.61 8.06 16.24
C VAL A 133 8.69 8.90 15.35
N ILE A 134 8.91 8.78 14.04
CA ILE A 134 7.93 9.12 13.02
C ILE A 134 7.60 7.81 12.30
N ILE A 135 6.33 7.42 12.32
CA ILE A 135 5.84 6.18 11.71
C ILE A 135 5.10 6.52 10.43
N CYS A 136 5.46 5.86 9.32
CA CYS A 136 4.73 5.94 8.07
C CYS A 136 3.80 4.73 7.95
N GLY A 137 2.53 4.94 7.64
CA GLY A 137 1.58 3.86 7.40
C GLY A 137 0.14 4.33 7.29
N LYS A 138 -0.78 3.38 7.11
CA LYS A 138 -2.22 3.64 7.01
C LYS A 138 -2.86 3.66 8.39
N LEU A 139 -3.70 4.65 8.62
CA LEU A 139 -4.51 4.78 9.82
C LEU A 139 -5.82 3.99 9.66
N MET A 140 -6.25 3.30 10.72
CA MET A 140 -7.49 2.52 10.69
C MET A 140 -8.11 2.35 12.08
N THR A 141 -9.37 1.91 12.10
CA THR A 141 -10.01 1.32 13.27
C THR A 141 -10.09 -0.19 13.06
N HIS A 142 -9.46 -0.98 13.93
CA HIS A 142 -9.60 -2.44 13.90
C HIS A 142 -11.04 -2.84 14.25
N THR A 143 -11.50 -3.99 13.78
CA THR A 143 -12.80 -4.61 14.12
C THR A 143 -13.12 -4.68 15.63
N ASN A 144 -12.13 -4.61 16.52
CA ASN A 144 -12.34 -4.56 17.98
C ASN A 144 -12.49 -3.12 18.53
N GLY A 145 -12.57 -2.11 17.66
CA GLY A 145 -12.73 -0.70 18.00
C GLY A 145 -11.43 0.08 18.25
N ILE A 146 -10.26 -0.57 18.21
CA ILE A 146 -8.97 0.11 18.46
C ILE A 146 -8.56 0.96 17.25
N LYS A 147 -8.34 2.26 17.47
CA LYS A 147 -7.72 3.17 16.50
C LYS A 147 -6.20 2.96 16.50
N GLN A 148 -5.61 2.75 15.33
CA GLN A 148 -4.21 2.35 15.20
C GLN A 148 -3.59 2.70 13.86
N LEU A 149 -2.26 2.62 13.79
CA LEU A 149 -1.54 2.35 12.54
C LEU A 149 -1.64 0.85 12.24
N GLY A 150 -2.18 0.51 11.07
CA GLY A 150 -2.40 -0.87 10.63
C GLY A 150 -1.14 -1.58 10.17
N GLN A 151 -1.24 -2.88 9.88
CA GLN A 151 -0.12 -3.67 9.34
C GLN A 151 0.40 -3.05 8.03
N GLY A 152 1.72 -3.11 7.82
CA GLY A 152 2.40 -2.49 6.68
C GLY A 152 3.01 -1.13 7.00
N ASN A 153 2.80 -0.61 8.22
CA ASN A 153 3.52 0.56 8.71
C ASN A 153 5.00 0.25 9.00
N TYR A 154 5.83 1.29 9.06
CA TYR A 154 7.24 1.18 9.42
C TYR A 154 7.75 2.47 10.07
N ILE A 155 8.86 2.34 10.81
CA ILE A 155 9.56 3.51 11.38
C ILE A 155 10.25 4.27 10.24
N TYR A 156 9.78 5.47 9.95
CA TYR A 156 10.40 6.38 8.98
C TYR A 156 11.59 7.13 9.59
N SER A 157 11.44 7.59 10.84
CA SER A 157 12.51 8.24 11.61
C SER A 157 12.57 7.68 13.03
N LEU A 158 13.78 7.47 13.54
CA LEU A 158 14.05 7.02 14.90
C LEU A 158 15.09 7.93 15.55
N ASN A 159 14.71 8.70 16.57
CA ASN A 159 15.54 9.67 17.26
C ASN A 159 16.27 10.62 16.28
N GLY A 160 15.55 11.11 15.28
CA GLY A 160 16.07 12.00 14.24
C GLY A 160 16.87 11.32 13.13
N LYS A 161 17.13 10.01 13.21
CA LYS A 161 17.77 9.24 12.13
C LYS A 161 16.74 8.79 11.12
N THR A 162 17.02 9.00 9.84
CA THR A 162 16.23 8.48 8.72
C THR A 162 17.10 7.56 7.88
N GLU A 163 16.52 6.45 7.42
CA GLU A 163 17.10 5.59 6.39
C GLU A 163 16.22 5.68 5.15
N GLU A 164 16.84 5.68 3.96
CA GLU A 164 16.08 5.55 2.71
C GLU A 164 15.35 4.22 2.73
N THR A 165 14.05 4.23 2.41
CA THR A 165 13.29 2.99 2.37
C THR A 165 13.84 2.12 1.26
N THR A 166 14.03 0.83 1.53
CA THR A 166 14.04 -0.13 0.42
C THR A 166 12.65 -0.02 -0.22
N PRO A 167 12.52 0.20 -1.55
CA PRO A 167 11.24 0.53 -2.13
C PRO A 167 10.20 -0.53 -1.77
N THR A 168 9.07 -0.13 -1.18
CA THR A 168 7.85 -0.93 -1.22
C THR A 168 7.68 -1.35 -2.67
N THR A 169 7.60 -2.65 -2.96
CA THR A 169 7.56 -3.15 -4.34
C THR A 169 6.42 -2.45 -5.08
N LYS A 170 6.75 -1.42 -5.86
CA LYS A 170 5.75 -0.64 -6.59
C LYS A 170 5.33 -1.53 -7.75
N THR A 171 4.03 -1.74 -7.88
CA THR A 171 3.50 -2.60 -8.93
C THR A 171 3.11 -1.74 -10.12
N GLY A 172 3.68 -2.04 -11.30
CA GLY A 172 3.28 -1.43 -12.57
C GLY A 172 2.02 -2.11 -13.11
N LEU A 173 2.03 -3.44 -13.15
CA LEU A 173 0.90 -4.29 -13.54
C LEU A 173 0.85 -5.52 -12.63
N ASP A 174 -0.35 -6.00 -12.29
CA ASP A 174 -0.55 -7.32 -11.70
C ASP A 174 -1.88 -7.89 -12.20
N ILE A 175 -1.77 -8.68 -13.27
CA ILE A 175 -2.88 -9.12 -14.10
C ILE A 175 -2.92 -10.64 -14.11
N ILE A 176 -4.13 -11.19 -13.95
CA ILE A 176 -4.42 -12.60 -14.13
C ILE A 176 -5.54 -12.68 -15.17
N PHE A 177 -5.36 -13.49 -16.21
CA PHE A 177 -6.32 -13.65 -17.29
C PHE A 177 -7.41 -14.68 -16.94
N ASP A 178 -7.97 -14.62 -15.73
CA ASP A 178 -8.91 -15.64 -15.24
C ASP A 178 -10.32 -15.50 -15.82
N LYS A 179 -10.76 -14.26 -16.05
CA LYS A 179 -12.13 -13.92 -16.48
C LYS A 179 -12.19 -13.32 -17.87
N ASP A 180 -11.20 -12.52 -18.23
CA ASP A 180 -11.18 -11.77 -19.48
C ASP A 180 -9.73 -11.44 -19.91
N ASN A 181 -9.60 -10.62 -20.96
CA ASN A 181 -8.33 -10.14 -21.51
C ASN A 181 -7.75 -8.92 -20.74
N ALA A 182 -8.33 -8.51 -19.61
CA ALA A 182 -7.84 -7.45 -18.73
C ALA A 182 -7.51 -6.12 -19.45
N ASN A 183 -8.37 -5.72 -20.40
CA ASN A 183 -8.20 -4.53 -21.25
C ASN A 183 -6.96 -4.54 -22.15
N PHE A 184 -6.30 -5.70 -22.35
CA PHE A 184 -5.29 -5.82 -23.38
C PHE A 184 -5.94 -5.72 -24.76
N THR A 185 -5.26 -5.01 -25.66
CA THR A 185 -5.70 -4.82 -27.05
C THR A 185 -4.92 -5.76 -27.98
N ILE A 186 -5.57 -6.20 -29.05
CA ILE A 186 -4.95 -7.07 -30.06
C ILE A 186 -4.71 -6.24 -31.31
N VAL A 187 -3.49 -6.28 -31.83
CA VAL A 187 -3.09 -5.61 -33.07
C VAL A 187 -2.40 -6.61 -33.98
N ASP A 188 -3.04 -6.94 -35.09
CA ASP A 188 -2.44 -7.75 -36.15
C ASP A 188 -1.53 -6.85 -37.00
N VAL A 189 -0.22 -7.01 -36.83
CA VAL A 189 0.81 -6.22 -37.53
C VAL A 189 0.83 -6.56 -39.01
N LYS A 190 0.61 -7.84 -39.33
CA LYS A 190 0.30 -8.31 -40.69
C LYS A 190 -1.20 -8.49 -40.82
N ALA A 191 -1.77 -8.06 -41.94
CA ALA A 191 -3.17 -8.30 -42.25
C ALA A 191 -3.48 -9.81 -42.18
N LEU A 192 -4.62 -10.16 -41.57
CA LEU A 192 -5.02 -11.55 -41.43
C LEU A 192 -5.29 -12.18 -42.81
N PRO A 193 -4.71 -13.36 -43.11
CA PRO A 193 -5.03 -14.08 -44.33
C PRO A 193 -6.50 -14.54 -44.36
N GLU A 194 -7.03 -14.76 -45.57
CA GLU A 194 -8.37 -15.32 -45.73
C GLU A 194 -8.50 -16.68 -45.02
N GLY A 195 -9.60 -16.85 -44.27
CA GLY A 195 -9.86 -18.06 -43.48
C GLY A 195 -9.35 -18.03 -42.03
N LEU A 196 -8.63 -16.97 -41.63
CA LEU A 196 -8.25 -16.74 -40.23
C LEU A 196 -8.96 -15.49 -39.68
N THR A 197 -9.66 -15.64 -38.56
CA THR A 197 -10.47 -14.55 -37.97
C THR A 197 -9.83 -13.88 -36.75
N LYS A 198 -8.89 -14.56 -36.10
CA LYS A 198 -8.19 -14.07 -34.91
C LYS A 198 -6.89 -14.84 -34.69
N VAL A 199 -5.90 -14.18 -34.10
CA VAL A 199 -4.64 -14.81 -33.68
C VAL A 199 -4.62 -14.95 -32.16
N TRP A 200 -4.82 -13.84 -31.45
CA TRP A 200 -4.97 -13.80 -30.00
C TRP A 200 -6.43 -13.90 -29.58
N PHE A 201 -6.70 -14.58 -28.47
CA PHE A 201 -8.01 -14.57 -27.81
C PHE A 201 -7.88 -15.02 -26.35
N HIS A 202 -8.86 -14.62 -25.54
CA HIS A 202 -9.02 -15.18 -24.20
C HIS A 202 -9.65 -16.56 -24.28
N ASP A 203 -8.99 -17.55 -23.70
CA ASP A 203 -9.48 -18.91 -23.55
C ASP A 203 -10.04 -19.09 -22.14
N ALA A 204 -11.34 -18.89 -21.99
CA ALA A 204 -12.03 -18.93 -20.70
C ALA A 204 -11.94 -20.29 -20.00
N ASN A 205 -11.78 -21.39 -20.75
CA ASN A 205 -11.68 -22.73 -20.16
C ASN A 205 -10.35 -22.91 -19.42
N PHE A 206 -9.29 -22.38 -20.00
CA PHE A 206 -7.93 -22.49 -19.45
C PHE A 206 -7.47 -21.22 -18.73
N LYS A 207 -8.30 -20.18 -18.67
CA LYS A 207 -8.07 -18.95 -17.90
C LYS A 207 -6.78 -18.26 -18.32
N GLN A 208 -6.65 -18.02 -19.62
CA GLN A 208 -5.41 -17.54 -20.24
C GLN A 208 -5.66 -16.77 -21.53
N MET A 209 -4.71 -15.93 -21.90
CA MET A 209 -4.58 -15.46 -23.27
C MET A 209 -3.85 -16.51 -24.11
N LYS A 210 -4.35 -16.77 -25.31
CA LYS A 210 -3.82 -17.78 -26.22
C LYS A 210 -3.61 -17.20 -27.61
N ALA A 211 -2.45 -17.51 -28.20
CA ALA A 211 -2.10 -17.20 -29.58
C ALA A 211 -1.92 -18.47 -30.40
N THR A 212 -2.60 -18.56 -31.54
CA THR A 212 -2.35 -19.55 -32.58
C THR A 212 -2.86 -19.01 -33.91
N ALA A 213 -2.22 -19.40 -35.01
CA ALA A 213 -2.73 -19.12 -36.35
C ALA A 213 -2.95 -20.42 -37.15
N ARG A 214 -3.46 -21.45 -36.47
CA ARG A 214 -3.96 -22.67 -37.10
C ARG A 214 -5.49 -22.69 -37.03
N ALA A 215 -6.14 -22.67 -38.18
CA ALA A 215 -7.59 -22.76 -38.31
C ALA A 215 -7.95 -23.78 -39.38
N ASN A 216 -9.01 -24.58 -39.17
CA ASN A 216 -9.48 -25.59 -40.12
C ASN A 216 -8.35 -26.51 -40.66
N ASN A 217 -7.48 -26.98 -39.76
CA ASN A 217 -6.31 -27.80 -40.07
C ASN A 217 -5.25 -27.15 -40.99
N THR A 218 -5.33 -25.84 -41.20
CA THR A 218 -4.40 -25.05 -42.04
C THR A 218 -3.60 -24.11 -41.16
N ASN A 219 -2.30 -24.01 -41.41
CA ASN A 219 -1.40 -23.07 -40.74
C ASN A 219 -1.29 -21.78 -41.56
N TYR A 220 -1.35 -20.63 -40.88
CA TYR A 220 -1.24 -19.32 -41.49
C TYR A 220 0.02 -18.61 -41.02
N GLU A 221 0.65 -17.84 -41.91
CA GLU A 221 1.69 -16.89 -41.53
C GLU A 221 1.05 -15.63 -40.96
N VAL A 222 1.44 -15.24 -39.75
CA VAL A 222 0.94 -14.04 -39.08
C VAL A 222 2.03 -13.36 -38.27
N GLN A 223 1.78 -12.08 -37.96
CA GLN A 223 2.46 -11.33 -36.90
C GLN A 223 1.39 -10.54 -36.17
N SER A 224 1.21 -10.81 -34.88
CA SER A 224 0.16 -10.21 -34.06
C SER A 224 0.65 -9.92 -32.64
N ARG A 225 0.18 -8.82 -32.06
CA ARG A 225 0.59 -8.33 -30.74
C ARG A 225 -0.61 -8.29 -29.81
N LEU A 226 -0.39 -8.79 -28.60
CA LEU A 226 -1.25 -8.56 -27.45
C LEU A 226 -0.63 -7.44 -26.59
N ILE A 227 -1.23 -6.25 -26.61
CA ILE A 227 -0.71 -5.00 -26.04
C ILE A 227 -1.40 -4.70 -24.72
N SER A 228 -0.64 -4.42 -23.66
CA SER A 228 -1.19 -4.05 -22.35
C SER A 228 -1.94 -2.72 -22.38
N PRO A 229 -2.84 -2.45 -21.41
CA PRO A 229 -3.19 -1.08 -21.10
C PRO A 229 -1.94 -0.27 -20.70
N GLU A 230 -2.09 1.06 -20.71
CA GLU A 230 -1.08 1.97 -20.20
C GLU A 230 -0.85 1.72 -18.71
N PHE A 231 0.42 1.73 -18.27
CA PHE A 231 0.78 1.67 -16.86
C PHE A 231 1.96 2.59 -16.55
N SER A 232 2.21 2.80 -15.25
CA SER A 232 3.24 3.71 -14.76
C SER A 232 4.34 2.97 -14.01
N LEU A 233 5.59 3.36 -14.26
CA LEU A 233 6.78 2.96 -13.50
C LEU A 233 7.34 4.12 -12.67
N LYS A 234 6.55 5.20 -12.48
CA LYS A 234 6.98 6.40 -11.76
C LYS A 234 7.44 6.07 -10.34
N GLY A 235 8.65 6.51 -10.02
CA GLY A 235 9.28 6.31 -8.73
C GLY A 235 9.74 4.88 -8.44
N MET A 236 9.80 4.02 -9.45
CA MET A 236 10.63 2.81 -9.41
C MET A 236 12.05 3.16 -9.83
N SER A 237 13.05 2.56 -9.20
CA SER A 237 14.47 2.67 -9.61
C SER A 237 14.91 1.54 -10.54
N SER A 238 14.17 0.44 -10.54
CA SER A 238 14.31 -0.72 -11.42
C SER A 238 12.93 -1.34 -11.61
N ALA A 239 12.71 -2.09 -12.69
CA ALA A 239 11.46 -2.81 -12.89
C ALA A 239 11.72 -4.15 -13.59
N THR A 240 11.00 -5.19 -13.19
CA THR A 240 11.03 -6.52 -13.80
C THR A 240 9.63 -6.94 -14.20
N LEU A 241 9.47 -7.29 -15.47
CA LEU A 241 8.29 -8.02 -15.94
C LEU A 241 8.47 -9.50 -15.63
N THR A 242 7.46 -10.13 -15.03
CA THR A 242 7.33 -11.57 -14.85
C THR A 242 6.00 -12.01 -15.48
N PHE A 243 6.03 -13.09 -16.27
CA PHE A 243 4.81 -13.63 -16.87
C PHE A 243 4.83 -15.15 -16.89
N ASN A 244 3.69 -15.74 -16.53
CA ASN A 244 3.51 -17.18 -16.48
C ASN A 244 2.99 -17.67 -17.84
N ASN A 245 3.77 -18.51 -18.52
CA ASN A 245 3.50 -18.86 -19.92
C ASN A 245 3.94 -20.27 -20.30
N ALA A 246 3.32 -20.80 -21.35
CA ALA A 246 3.65 -22.08 -21.97
C ALA A 246 3.68 -21.95 -23.49
N LEU A 247 4.55 -22.69 -24.16
CA LEU A 247 4.71 -22.68 -25.61
C LEU A 247 4.87 -24.11 -26.12
N ASN A 248 4.06 -24.47 -27.10
CA ASN A 248 4.17 -25.76 -27.78
C ASN A 248 4.23 -25.60 -29.31
N TYR A 249 4.59 -26.66 -30.01
CA TYR A 249 4.69 -26.75 -31.47
C TYR A 249 5.68 -25.77 -32.12
N LEU A 250 6.69 -25.30 -31.37
CA LEU A 250 7.77 -24.47 -31.91
C LEU A 250 8.61 -25.23 -32.96
N LYS A 251 8.72 -26.56 -32.82
CA LYS A 251 9.46 -27.44 -33.74
C LYS A 251 10.89 -26.93 -33.96
N THR A 252 11.23 -26.51 -35.17
CA THR A 252 12.55 -26.02 -35.59
C THR A 252 12.62 -24.51 -35.72
N MET A 253 11.53 -23.77 -35.45
CA MET A 253 11.54 -22.31 -35.47
C MET A 253 12.38 -21.79 -34.30
N VAL A 254 13.19 -20.76 -34.55
CA VAL A 254 13.95 -20.10 -33.49
C VAL A 254 12.97 -19.39 -32.57
N LEU A 255 13.13 -19.57 -31.25
CA LEU A 255 12.20 -19.03 -30.26
C LEU A 255 11.96 -17.51 -30.42
N SER A 256 13.02 -16.73 -30.64
CA SER A 256 12.96 -15.28 -30.81
C SER A 256 12.25 -14.84 -32.10
N ASP A 257 12.12 -15.74 -33.08
CA ASP A 257 11.33 -15.50 -34.28
C ASP A 257 9.85 -15.78 -34.02
N ALA A 258 9.54 -16.73 -33.12
CA ALA A 258 8.18 -17.12 -32.77
C ALA A 258 7.50 -16.18 -31.77
N ILE A 259 8.20 -15.80 -30.69
CA ILE A 259 7.65 -14.98 -29.62
C ILE A 259 8.62 -13.89 -29.20
N LYS A 260 8.09 -12.69 -28.90
CA LYS A 260 8.87 -11.58 -28.36
C LYS A 260 8.08 -10.84 -27.29
N VAL A 261 8.80 -10.19 -26.39
CA VAL A 261 8.26 -9.14 -25.53
C VAL A 261 8.81 -7.81 -26.01
N LEU A 262 7.91 -6.85 -26.22
CA LEU A 262 8.23 -5.50 -26.66
C LEU A 262 7.77 -4.49 -25.61
N VAL A 263 8.47 -3.35 -25.53
CA VAL A 263 8.17 -2.25 -24.61
C VAL A 263 8.08 -0.95 -25.38
N SER A 264 7.13 -0.09 -25.00
CA SER A 264 6.91 1.23 -25.59
C SER A 264 6.59 2.26 -24.50
N THR A 265 6.99 3.52 -24.72
CA THR A 265 6.64 4.67 -23.86
C THR A 265 5.63 5.62 -24.52
N ASP A 266 5.25 5.36 -25.76
CA ASP A 266 4.31 6.18 -26.54
C ASP A 266 3.17 5.36 -27.18
N GLY A 267 3.24 4.03 -27.11
CA GLY A 267 2.28 3.09 -27.71
C GLY A 267 2.54 2.80 -29.20
N ASN A 268 3.52 3.45 -29.82
CA ASN A 268 3.77 3.41 -31.26
C ASN A 268 5.16 2.86 -31.60
N ASN A 269 6.19 3.26 -30.86
CA ASN A 269 7.57 2.83 -31.04
C ASN A 269 7.90 1.71 -30.04
N TRP A 270 8.32 0.57 -30.56
CA TRP A 270 8.46 -0.67 -29.80
C TRP A 270 9.90 -1.18 -29.81
N ASN A 271 10.43 -1.48 -28.62
CA ASN A 271 11.76 -2.04 -28.43
C ASN A 271 11.64 -3.46 -27.89
N SER A 272 12.40 -4.41 -28.45
CA SER A 272 12.41 -5.78 -27.95
C SER A 272 13.25 -5.88 -26.69
N VAL A 273 12.76 -6.66 -25.71
CA VAL A 273 13.51 -7.05 -24.51
C VAL A 273 13.78 -8.55 -24.50
N THR A 274 14.80 -8.97 -23.76
CA THR A 274 15.19 -10.38 -23.66
C THR A 274 14.26 -11.12 -22.71
N ILE A 275 13.76 -12.28 -23.15
CA ILE A 275 12.99 -13.21 -22.33
C ILE A 275 13.95 -14.17 -21.64
N ASN A 276 14.06 -14.06 -20.32
CA ASN A 276 14.79 -14.99 -19.47
C ASN A 276 13.88 -16.15 -19.06
N ASN A 277 14.44 -17.36 -18.96
CA ASN A 277 13.71 -18.60 -18.67
C ASN A 277 12.48 -18.80 -19.59
N PRO A 278 12.65 -18.77 -20.94
CA PRO A 278 11.52 -18.96 -21.84
C PRO A 278 10.98 -20.39 -21.79
N PRO A 279 9.70 -20.62 -22.15
CA PRO A 279 9.15 -21.96 -22.28
C PRO A 279 9.89 -22.76 -23.36
N SER A 280 9.94 -24.08 -23.20
CA SER A 280 10.73 -24.97 -24.05
C SER A 280 10.30 -25.01 -25.52
N GLY A 281 9.04 -24.64 -25.81
CA GLY A 281 8.44 -24.73 -27.14
C GLY A 281 7.94 -26.12 -27.53
N LYS A 282 7.99 -27.10 -26.61
CA LYS A 282 7.76 -28.53 -26.90
C LYS A 282 6.63 -29.17 -26.10
N ASN A 283 6.06 -28.47 -25.13
CA ASN A 283 5.04 -29.01 -24.23
C ASN A 283 4.17 -27.87 -23.67
N TRP A 284 3.25 -28.22 -22.78
CA TRP A 284 2.36 -27.27 -22.12
C TRP A 284 2.80 -26.96 -20.68
N ASP A 285 4.08 -27.16 -20.38
CA ASP A 285 4.62 -26.85 -19.06
C ASP A 285 4.70 -25.33 -18.93
N PHE A 286 4.00 -24.80 -17.92
CA PHE A 286 4.04 -23.38 -17.61
C PHE A 286 5.31 -23.05 -16.85
N VAL A 287 5.98 -21.99 -17.29
CA VAL A 287 7.15 -21.40 -16.63
C VAL A 287 6.92 -19.93 -16.37
N ASP A 288 7.56 -19.43 -15.32
CA ASP A 288 7.67 -17.99 -15.07
C ASP A 288 8.89 -17.47 -15.83
N SER A 289 8.63 -16.70 -16.87
CA SER A 289 9.64 -16.01 -17.66
C SER A 289 9.75 -14.55 -17.19
N THR A 290 10.94 -13.96 -17.31
CA THR A 290 11.18 -12.57 -16.89
C THR A 290 11.82 -11.72 -17.97
N CYS A 291 11.59 -10.41 -17.92
CA CYS A 291 12.27 -9.41 -18.75
C CYS A 291 12.71 -8.24 -17.85
N ASP A 292 13.93 -7.76 -18.04
CA ASP A 292 14.41 -6.55 -17.38
C ASP A 292 13.81 -5.31 -18.05
N LEU A 293 13.13 -4.48 -17.27
CA LEU A 293 12.52 -3.22 -17.69
C LEU A 293 13.20 -2.01 -17.04
N SER A 294 14.36 -2.17 -16.41
CA SER A 294 15.02 -1.11 -15.63
C SER A 294 15.35 0.15 -16.45
N SER A 295 15.60 0.02 -17.76
CA SER A 295 15.77 1.16 -18.67
C SER A 295 14.52 2.04 -18.81
N TYR A 296 13.36 1.55 -18.38
CA TYR A 296 12.07 2.25 -18.39
C TYR A 296 11.62 2.66 -16.98
N ALA A 297 12.43 2.43 -15.94
CA ALA A 297 12.11 2.82 -14.58
C ALA A 297 11.90 4.35 -14.47
N GLY A 298 10.92 4.78 -13.67
CA GLY A 298 10.58 6.19 -13.49
C GLY A 298 9.65 6.78 -14.57
N GLN A 299 9.42 6.08 -15.69
CA GLN A 299 8.53 6.54 -16.76
C GLN A 299 7.07 6.56 -16.30
N GLU A 300 6.35 7.64 -16.62
CA GLU A 300 4.94 7.79 -16.22
C GLU A 300 4.00 6.94 -17.08
N LYS A 301 4.39 6.71 -18.34
CA LYS A 301 3.61 6.04 -19.38
C LYS A 301 4.45 4.95 -20.03
N VAL A 302 4.02 3.70 -19.87
CA VAL A 302 4.67 2.51 -20.43
C VAL A 302 3.60 1.53 -20.91
N PHE A 303 3.94 0.78 -21.96
CA PHE A 303 3.19 -0.35 -22.48
C PHE A 303 4.12 -1.53 -22.69
N ILE A 304 3.59 -2.75 -22.57
CA ILE A 304 4.25 -3.96 -23.06
C ILE A 304 3.40 -4.60 -24.14
N ALA A 305 4.04 -5.36 -25.03
CA ALA A 305 3.36 -6.20 -26.00
C ALA A 305 3.98 -7.60 -26.04
N PHE A 306 3.13 -8.61 -26.08
CA PHE A 306 3.51 -9.98 -26.40
C PHE A 306 3.30 -10.18 -27.91
N GLU A 307 4.39 -10.22 -28.67
CA GLU A 307 4.34 -10.46 -30.12
C GLU A 307 4.41 -11.96 -30.40
N TYR A 308 3.46 -12.45 -31.19
CA TYR A 308 3.39 -13.81 -31.69
C TYR A 308 3.55 -13.81 -33.21
N ASN A 309 4.40 -14.71 -33.69
CA ASN A 309 4.65 -14.95 -35.09
C ASN A 309 4.50 -16.43 -35.41
N SER A 310 4.07 -16.72 -36.64
CA SER A 310 4.08 -18.07 -37.17
C SER A 310 4.22 -18.05 -38.68
N THR A 311 4.38 -19.23 -39.28
CA THR A 311 4.51 -19.43 -40.72
C THR A 311 3.48 -20.43 -41.22
N THR A 312 3.37 -20.57 -42.54
CA THR A 312 2.52 -21.59 -43.17
C THR A 312 2.97 -23.03 -42.89
N THR A 313 4.17 -23.25 -42.33
CA THR A 313 4.71 -24.60 -42.03
C THR A 313 4.81 -24.88 -40.53
N ILE A 314 5.16 -23.87 -39.73
CA ILE A 314 5.33 -23.96 -38.28
C ILE A 314 4.42 -22.96 -37.59
N ASN A 315 3.46 -23.48 -36.83
CA ASN A 315 2.47 -22.71 -36.08
C ASN A 315 2.56 -23.07 -34.59
N PRO A 316 3.45 -22.42 -33.82
CA PRO A 316 3.48 -22.62 -32.39
C PRO A 316 2.17 -22.16 -31.75
N THR A 317 1.89 -22.61 -30.54
CA THR A 317 0.79 -22.07 -29.74
C THR A 317 1.36 -21.55 -28.43
N TRP A 318 1.07 -20.29 -28.13
CA TRP A 318 1.59 -19.59 -26.96
C TRP A 318 0.45 -19.22 -26.02
N GLU A 319 0.64 -19.47 -24.73
CA GLU A 319 -0.39 -19.30 -23.70
C GLU A 319 0.18 -18.50 -22.53
N ILE A 320 -0.55 -17.50 -22.04
CA ILE A 320 -0.13 -16.60 -20.96
C ILE A 320 -1.26 -16.50 -19.93
N LYS A 321 -0.97 -16.82 -18.66
CA LYS A 321 -1.96 -16.81 -17.56
C LYS A 321 -1.89 -15.59 -16.67
N LYS A 322 -0.67 -15.10 -16.43
CA LYS A 322 -0.40 -14.04 -15.46
C LYS A 322 0.71 -13.13 -15.95
N VAL A 323 0.59 -11.84 -15.65
CA VAL A 323 1.57 -10.80 -15.95
C VAL A 323 1.72 -9.91 -14.73
N THR A 324 2.93 -9.76 -14.21
CA THR A 324 3.25 -8.88 -13.09
C THR A 324 4.46 -8.03 -13.44
N ILE A 325 4.42 -6.73 -13.12
CA ILE A 325 5.54 -5.80 -13.24
C ILE A 325 5.76 -5.14 -11.88
N LYS A 326 6.99 -5.23 -11.37
CA LYS A 326 7.40 -4.82 -10.03
C LYS A 326 8.78 -4.19 -10.02
#